data_AF-A0A2E4D8F2-F1
#
_entry.id   AF-A0A2E4D8F2-F1
#
_cell.length_a   1.000
_cell.length_b   1.000
_cell.length_c   1.000
_cell.angle_alpha   90.00
_cell.angle_beta   90.00
_cell.angle_gamma   90.00
#
_symmetry.space_group_name_H-M   'P 1'
#
loop_
_entity.id
_entity.type
_entity.pdbx_description
1 polymer ?
#
loop_
_entity_poly.entity_id
_entity_poly.type
_entity_poly.pdbx_seq_one_letter_code
_entity_poly.pdbx_strand_id
1 'polypeptide(L)'
;MESLGTERYLIEILEANLFELKNINMLNSNKSCEIYNYSKCLEYYLESNSPCLEQALSHFSEASELKDIALLRLLNLKKSNDLKQVSKVWAIAKSDSIYSGEAAIALGRTHLRFSEFEKALEAFQLAYTKLDQLGCKKRSMRAYQNLIITKTRIEPNRKYIHDYELLAAKAAEVGETAVEAISYHNISRELLYFNAGELALKFSNKALALLNNDRGTLHYYEAILNKCHVLIELKRFTEAYHEYQVALTSTHPQIKEATEAIKLLLDKKELEQKFDHIEPCWFDKLNLQHKENKITPSKMEMKLIDFIKGEPREKVDIIDHLYGKDSEWESSQNKLRVLLHRFRKKFPEYIIEENDKLGLIEDNVFSA
;
A
#
# COMPACT_ATOMS: atom_id res chain seq x y z
N MET A 1 -27.31 -0.63 -33.11
CA MET A 1 -27.63 -1.81 -32.29
C MET A 1 -26.41 -2.71 -32.08
N GLU A 2 -25.57 -2.96 -33.10
CA GLU A 2 -24.32 -3.73 -32.93
C GLU A 2 -23.27 -3.06 -32.02
N SER A 3 -23.09 -1.73 -32.10
CA SER A 3 -22.13 -1.00 -31.25
C SER A 3 -22.45 -1.10 -29.75
N LEU A 4 -23.74 -1.02 -29.39
CA LEU A 4 -24.23 -1.19 -28.02
C LEU A 4 -24.00 -2.61 -27.49
N GLY A 5 -24.01 -3.63 -28.36
CA GLY A 5 -23.71 -5.02 -27.99
C GLY A 5 -22.21 -5.24 -27.70
N THR A 6 -21.36 -4.66 -28.54
CA THR A 6 -19.89 -4.69 -28.40
C THR A 6 -19.43 -3.99 -27.12
N GLU A 7 -19.93 -2.78 -26.86
CA GLU A 7 -19.59 -2.02 -25.65
C GLU A 7 -20.07 -2.71 -24.38
N ARG A 8 -21.31 -3.23 -24.37
CA ARG A 8 -21.85 -3.97 -23.23
C ARG A 8 -21.02 -5.21 -22.91
N TYR A 9 -20.60 -5.96 -23.94
CA TYR A 9 -19.76 -7.14 -23.73
C TYR A 9 -18.36 -6.78 -23.24
N LEU A 10 -17.79 -5.67 -23.71
CA LEU A 10 -16.54 -5.14 -23.17
C LEU A 10 -16.67 -4.80 -21.67
N ILE A 11 -17.73 -4.07 -21.29
CA ILE A 11 -17.99 -3.71 -19.88
C ILE A 11 -18.10 -4.99 -19.03
N GLU A 12 -18.84 -5.99 -19.49
CA GLU A 12 -18.99 -7.28 -18.81
C GLU A 12 -17.64 -7.94 -18.50
N ILE A 13 -16.73 -8.01 -19.48
CA ILE A 13 -15.41 -8.64 -19.27
C ILE A 13 -14.47 -7.79 -18.41
N LEU A 14 -14.59 -6.46 -18.44
CA LEU A 14 -13.73 -5.56 -17.67
C LEU A 14 -14.14 -5.48 -16.20
N GLU A 15 -15.44 -5.59 -15.92
CA GLU A 15 -15.98 -5.62 -14.56
C GLU A 15 -15.77 -6.97 -13.87
N ALA A 16 -15.61 -8.04 -14.65
CA ALA A 16 -15.44 -9.38 -14.14
C ALA A 16 -14.19 -9.55 -13.26
N ASN A 17 -14.32 -10.37 -12.21
CA ASN A 17 -13.20 -11.00 -11.51
C ASN A 17 -12.75 -12.28 -12.24
N LEU A 18 -11.66 -12.92 -11.80
CA LEU A 18 -11.12 -14.11 -12.47
C LEU A 18 -12.14 -15.25 -12.62
N PHE A 19 -12.97 -15.50 -11.59
CA PHE A 19 -13.98 -16.55 -11.64
C PHE A 19 -15.10 -16.22 -12.64
N GLU A 20 -15.58 -14.99 -12.64
CA GLU A 20 -16.56 -14.49 -13.60
C GLU A 20 -16.01 -14.55 -15.03
N LEU A 21 -14.76 -14.12 -15.25
CA LEU A 21 -14.06 -14.20 -16.54
C LEU A 21 -13.98 -15.65 -17.07
N LYS A 22 -13.64 -16.61 -16.20
CA LYS A 22 -13.63 -18.04 -16.55
C LYS A 22 -15.01 -18.54 -17.00
N ASN A 23 -16.06 -18.16 -16.27
CA ASN A 23 -17.43 -18.54 -16.62
C ASN A 23 -17.86 -17.90 -17.95
N ILE A 24 -17.55 -16.61 -18.14
CA ILE A 24 -17.80 -15.90 -19.40
C ILE A 24 -17.10 -16.63 -20.55
N ASN A 25 -15.82 -16.99 -20.39
CA ASN A 25 -15.06 -17.65 -21.44
C ASN A 25 -15.56 -19.07 -21.73
N MET A 26 -15.99 -19.80 -20.71
CA MET A 26 -16.58 -21.14 -20.85
C MET A 26 -17.92 -21.10 -21.61
N LEU A 27 -18.83 -20.20 -21.24
CA LEU A 27 -20.15 -20.06 -21.86
C LEU A 27 -20.08 -19.52 -23.30
N ASN A 28 -19.05 -18.74 -23.59
CA ASN A 28 -18.83 -18.15 -24.91
C ASN A 28 -17.80 -18.91 -25.74
N SER A 29 -17.54 -20.19 -25.42
CA SER A 29 -16.52 -21.02 -26.07
C SER A 29 -16.58 -21.03 -27.61
N ASN A 30 -17.80 -20.92 -28.15
CA ASN A 30 -18.09 -20.91 -29.59
C ASN A 30 -18.05 -19.51 -30.24
N LYS A 31 -17.89 -18.42 -29.47
CA LYS A 31 -17.73 -17.07 -30.03
C LYS A 31 -16.32 -16.90 -30.60
N SER A 32 -16.21 -16.17 -31.71
CA SER A 32 -14.95 -15.75 -32.28
C SER A 32 -15.04 -14.25 -32.59
N CYS A 33 -14.68 -13.43 -31.61
CA CYS A 33 -14.56 -11.98 -31.77
C CYS A 33 -13.39 -11.46 -30.94
N GLU A 34 -12.86 -10.28 -31.29
CA GLU A 34 -11.67 -9.72 -30.63
C GLU A 34 -11.86 -9.51 -29.13
N ILE A 35 -13.06 -9.09 -28.68
CA ILE A 35 -13.36 -8.90 -27.25
C ILE A 35 -13.34 -10.24 -26.50
N TYR A 36 -13.86 -11.31 -27.09
CA TYR A 36 -13.79 -12.64 -26.48
C TYR A 36 -12.34 -13.15 -26.40
N ASN A 37 -11.55 -12.98 -27.47
CA ASN A 37 -10.12 -13.31 -27.44
C ASN A 37 -9.40 -12.49 -26.35
N TYR A 38 -9.79 -11.23 -26.17
CA TYR A 38 -9.23 -10.37 -25.13
C TYR A 38 -9.64 -10.80 -23.72
N SER A 39 -10.87 -11.28 -23.55
CA SER A 39 -11.34 -11.90 -22.31
C SER A 39 -10.47 -13.09 -21.91
N LYS A 40 -10.05 -13.95 -22.86
CA LYS A 40 -9.07 -15.01 -22.59
C LYS A 40 -7.71 -14.44 -22.20
N CYS A 41 -7.24 -13.41 -22.90
CA CYS A 41 -5.99 -12.73 -22.53
C CYS A 41 -6.03 -12.19 -21.09
N LEU A 42 -7.15 -11.60 -20.67
CA LEU A 42 -7.34 -11.14 -19.29
C LEU A 42 -7.33 -12.29 -18.28
N GLU A 43 -8.03 -13.39 -18.57
CA GLU A 43 -8.00 -14.60 -17.75
C GLU A 43 -6.56 -15.09 -17.55
N TYR A 44 -5.84 -15.37 -18.66
CA TYR A 44 -4.46 -15.85 -18.60
C TYR A 44 -3.53 -14.84 -17.92
N TYR A 45 -3.76 -13.53 -18.10
CA TYR A 45 -3.00 -12.50 -17.42
C TYR A 45 -3.20 -12.54 -15.89
N LEU A 46 -4.45 -12.67 -15.44
CA LEU A 46 -4.77 -12.76 -14.00
C LEU A 46 -4.27 -14.07 -13.37
N GLU A 47 -4.19 -15.14 -14.15
CA GLU A 47 -3.57 -16.42 -13.73
C GLU A 47 -2.03 -16.40 -13.80
N SER A 48 -1.42 -15.33 -14.31
CA SER A 48 0.02 -15.28 -14.62
C SER A 48 0.48 -16.37 -15.61
N ASN A 49 -0.42 -16.86 -16.48
CA ASN A 49 -0.15 -17.89 -17.47
C ASN A 49 0.36 -17.27 -18.79
N SER A 50 1.64 -16.90 -18.79
CA SER A 50 2.26 -16.24 -19.96
C SER A 50 2.26 -17.09 -21.25
N PRO A 51 2.44 -18.43 -21.25
CA PRO A 51 2.38 -19.24 -22.47
C PRO A 51 1.00 -19.21 -23.14
N CYS A 52 -0.08 -19.37 -22.38
CA CYS A 52 -1.44 -19.32 -22.93
C CYS A 52 -1.81 -17.91 -23.40
N LEU A 53 -1.37 -16.87 -22.68
CA LEU A 53 -1.53 -15.49 -23.14
C LEU A 53 -0.83 -15.23 -24.48
N GLU A 54 0.40 -15.72 -24.64
CA GLU A 54 1.16 -15.61 -25.88
C GLU A 54 0.48 -16.34 -27.04
N GLN A 55 -0.03 -17.54 -26.80
CA GLN A 55 -0.80 -18.28 -27.80
C GLN A 55 -2.08 -17.53 -28.19
N ALA A 56 -2.80 -16.96 -27.23
CA ALA A 56 -4.05 -16.23 -27.48
C ALA A 56 -3.86 -14.99 -28.38
N LEU A 57 -2.68 -14.36 -28.35
CA LEU A 57 -2.35 -13.22 -29.22
C LEU A 57 -2.36 -13.58 -30.72
N SER A 58 -2.21 -14.85 -31.09
CA SER A 58 -2.28 -15.32 -32.48
C SER A 58 -3.67 -15.18 -33.10
N HIS A 59 -4.71 -15.00 -32.29
CA HIS A 59 -6.10 -14.85 -32.74
C HIS A 59 -6.51 -13.40 -33.04
N PHE A 60 -5.56 -12.46 -33.00
CA PHE A 60 -5.81 -11.06 -33.31
C PHE A 60 -5.13 -10.62 -34.60
N SER A 61 -5.78 -9.69 -35.30
CA SER A 61 -5.15 -8.98 -36.42
C SER A 61 -4.02 -8.07 -35.94
N GLU A 62 -3.04 -7.77 -36.80
CA GLU A 62 -1.93 -6.85 -36.46
C GLU A 62 -2.38 -5.40 -36.20
N ALA A 63 -3.57 -5.02 -36.69
CA ALA A 63 -4.14 -3.69 -36.48
C ALA A 63 -4.99 -3.57 -35.20
N SER A 64 -5.13 -4.65 -34.42
CA SER A 64 -6.03 -4.68 -33.26
C SER A 64 -5.44 -3.95 -32.05
N GLU A 65 -6.15 -2.93 -31.56
CA GLU A 65 -5.80 -2.22 -30.33
C GLU A 65 -5.79 -3.17 -29.10
N LEU A 66 -6.71 -4.14 -29.05
CA LEU A 66 -6.78 -5.12 -27.96
C LEU A 66 -5.56 -6.05 -27.95
N LYS A 67 -5.02 -6.38 -29.13
CA LYS A 67 -3.75 -7.12 -29.25
C LYS A 67 -2.61 -6.32 -28.65
N ASP A 68 -2.52 -5.03 -28.98
CA ASP A 68 -1.46 -4.16 -28.46
C ASP A 68 -1.51 -4.05 -26.93
N ILE A 69 -2.70 -3.94 -26.35
CA ILE A 69 -2.88 -3.91 -24.89
C ILE A 69 -2.53 -5.26 -24.26
N ALA A 70 -2.99 -6.38 -24.83
CA ALA A 70 -2.69 -7.72 -24.34
C ALA A 70 -1.20 -8.05 -24.44
N LEU A 71 -0.52 -7.60 -25.49
CA LEU A 71 0.92 -7.74 -25.65
C LEU A 71 1.67 -6.96 -24.56
N LEU A 72 1.28 -5.73 -24.24
CA LEU A 72 1.91 -4.98 -23.14
C LEU A 72 1.70 -5.68 -21.79
N ARG A 73 0.54 -6.30 -21.57
CA ARG A 73 0.29 -7.16 -20.39
C ARG A 73 1.23 -8.36 -20.33
N LEU A 74 1.45 -9.03 -21.47
CA LEU A 74 2.41 -10.14 -21.56
C LEU A 74 3.84 -9.68 -21.25
N LEU A 75 4.26 -8.53 -21.79
CA LEU A 75 5.57 -7.94 -21.49
C LEU A 75 5.71 -7.62 -19.99
N ASN A 76 4.64 -7.13 -19.35
CA ASN A 76 4.61 -6.91 -17.90
C ASN A 76 4.83 -8.21 -17.12
N LEU A 77 4.15 -9.31 -17.48
CA LEU A 77 4.35 -10.63 -16.85
C LEU A 77 5.77 -11.15 -17.04
N LYS A 78 6.30 -11.05 -18.27
CA LYS A 78 7.65 -11.50 -18.62
C LYS A 78 8.76 -10.58 -18.08
N LYS A 79 8.41 -9.50 -17.37
CA LYS A 79 9.36 -8.46 -16.91
C LYS A 79 10.24 -7.91 -18.05
N SER A 80 9.72 -7.86 -19.29
CA SER A 80 10.43 -7.40 -20.49
C SER A 80 9.99 -6.02 -20.97
N ASN A 81 10.84 -5.37 -21.76
CA ASN A 81 10.68 -3.96 -22.16
C ASN A 81 10.58 -3.84 -23.68
N ASP A 82 9.57 -3.12 -24.16
CA ASP A 82 9.46 -2.71 -25.55
C ASP A 82 8.88 -1.30 -25.62
N LEU A 83 9.75 -0.32 -25.90
CA LEU A 83 9.38 1.10 -25.97
C LEU A 83 8.43 1.41 -27.14
N LYS A 84 8.52 0.63 -28.24
CA LYS A 84 7.59 0.79 -29.37
C LYS A 84 6.19 0.35 -28.93
N GLN A 85 6.12 -0.77 -28.21
CA GLN A 85 4.84 -1.24 -27.67
C GLN A 85 4.25 -0.27 -26.65
N VAL A 86 5.07 0.26 -25.74
CA VAL A 86 4.62 1.29 -24.78
C VAL A 86 4.07 2.52 -25.52
N SER A 87 4.77 3.00 -26.55
CA SER A 87 4.33 4.15 -27.34
C SER A 87 3.00 3.91 -28.07
N LYS A 88 2.82 2.72 -28.66
CA LYS A 88 1.56 2.33 -29.30
C LYS A 88 0.40 2.33 -28.31
N VAL A 89 0.56 1.67 -27.16
CA VAL A 89 -0.50 1.60 -26.15
C VAL A 89 -0.78 2.97 -25.55
N TRP A 90 0.22 3.85 -25.44
CA TRP A 90 0.00 5.24 -25.01
C TRP A 90 -0.87 6.02 -25.99
N ALA A 91 -0.70 5.82 -27.30
CA ALA A 91 -1.58 6.41 -28.31
C ALA A 91 -3.03 5.94 -28.16
N ILE A 92 -3.26 4.64 -27.88
CA ILE A 92 -4.59 4.10 -27.59
C ILE A 92 -5.17 4.72 -26.30
N ALA A 93 -4.35 4.83 -25.24
CA ALA A 93 -4.80 5.40 -23.97
C ALA A 93 -5.27 6.86 -24.10
N LYS A 94 -4.59 7.66 -24.93
CA LYS A 94 -4.91 9.08 -25.16
C LYS A 94 -5.98 9.33 -26.21
N SER A 95 -6.44 8.29 -26.93
CA SER A 95 -7.48 8.43 -27.95
C SER A 95 -8.90 8.41 -27.35
N ASP A 96 -9.90 8.53 -28.22
CA ASP A 96 -11.31 8.34 -27.90
C ASP A 96 -11.76 6.87 -28.06
N SER A 97 -10.82 5.93 -28.15
CA SER A 97 -11.11 4.50 -28.19
C SER A 97 -11.82 4.05 -26.92
N ILE A 98 -12.78 3.13 -27.06
CA ILE A 98 -13.44 2.45 -25.94
C ILE A 98 -12.46 1.61 -25.09
N TYR A 99 -11.27 1.31 -25.61
CA TYR A 99 -10.21 0.59 -24.91
C TYR A 99 -9.21 1.51 -24.18
N SER A 100 -9.38 2.83 -24.29
CA SER A 100 -8.50 3.86 -23.70
C SER A 100 -8.21 3.60 -22.21
N GLY A 101 -9.25 3.34 -21.42
CA GLY A 101 -9.10 3.10 -19.99
C GLY A 101 -8.30 1.84 -19.66
N GLU A 102 -8.47 0.79 -20.45
CA GLU A 102 -7.78 -0.48 -20.26
C GLU A 102 -6.31 -0.42 -20.73
N ALA A 103 -6.04 0.30 -21.83
CA ALA A 103 -4.70 0.66 -22.27
C ALA A 103 -3.95 1.44 -21.17
N ALA A 104 -4.62 2.42 -20.56
CA ALA A 104 -4.06 3.22 -19.48
C ALA A 104 -3.73 2.39 -18.22
N ILE A 105 -4.53 1.37 -17.87
CA ILE A 105 -4.18 0.42 -16.80
C ILE A 105 -2.88 -0.34 -17.14
N ALA A 106 -2.77 -0.87 -18.36
CA ALA A 106 -1.60 -1.64 -18.76
C ALA A 106 -0.31 -0.79 -18.72
N LEU A 107 -0.39 0.46 -19.18
CA LEU A 107 0.71 1.44 -19.11
C LEU A 107 1.06 1.82 -17.68
N GLY A 108 0.07 2.09 -16.83
CA GLY A 108 0.31 2.43 -15.43
C GLY A 108 1.11 1.34 -14.72
N ARG A 109 0.78 0.06 -14.99
CA ARG A 109 1.56 -1.09 -14.48
C ARG A 109 2.97 -1.15 -15.05
N THR A 110 3.14 -0.86 -16.34
CA THR A 110 4.48 -0.82 -16.97
C THR A 110 5.35 0.27 -16.35
N HIS A 111 4.83 1.48 -16.19
CA HIS A 111 5.55 2.60 -15.58
C HIS A 111 5.85 2.35 -14.10
N LEU A 112 4.92 1.75 -13.34
CA LEU A 112 5.20 1.32 -11.96
C LEU A 112 6.38 0.36 -11.88
N ARG A 113 6.44 -0.64 -12.77
CA ARG A 113 7.55 -1.60 -12.84
C ARG A 113 8.88 -0.91 -13.18
N PHE A 114 8.84 0.17 -13.95
CA PHE A 114 10.00 0.99 -14.28
C PHE A 114 10.33 2.06 -13.23
N SER A 115 9.58 2.11 -12.13
CA SER A 115 9.69 3.16 -11.12
C SER A 115 9.48 4.57 -11.69
N GLU A 116 8.76 4.70 -12.80
CA GLU A 116 8.37 5.98 -13.40
C GLU A 116 7.03 6.43 -12.79
N PHE A 117 7.06 6.75 -11.49
CA PHE A 117 5.84 6.89 -10.68
C PHE A 117 4.92 8.01 -11.16
N GLU A 118 5.46 9.12 -11.68
CA GLU A 118 4.68 10.23 -12.22
C GLU A 118 3.90 9.82 -13.48
N LYS A 119 4.53 9.05 -14.38
CA LYS A 119 3.88 8.51 -15.58
C LYS A 119 2.84 7.45 -15.21
N ALA A 120 3.14 6.62 -14.21
CA ALA A 120 2.18 5.67 -13.68
C ALA A 120 0.96 6.38 -13.09
N LEU A 121 1.17 7.48 -12.36
CA LEU A 121 0.10 8.28 -11.76
C LEU A 121 -0.78 8.88 -12.85
N GLU A 122 -0.19 9.46 -13.89
CA GLU A 122 -0.93 9.99 -15.06
C GLU A 122 -1.76 8.89 -15.73
N ALA A 123 -1.16 7.74 -15.98
CA ALA A 123 -1.84 6.61 -16.63
C ALA A 123 -2.99 6.07 -15.78
N PHE A 124 -2.83 5.88 -14.46
CA PHE A 124 -3.93 5.43 -13.62
C PHE A 124 -5.02 6.47 -13.42
N GLN A 125 -4.69 7.77 -13.41
CA GLN A 125 -5.68 8.83 -13.39
C GLN A 125 -6.51 8.83 -14.66
N LEU A 126 -5.88 8.66 -15.82
CA LEU A 126 -6.55 8.52 -17.10
C LEU A 126 -7.44 7.28 -17.15
N ALA A 127 -6.92 6.13 -16.66
CA ALA A 127 -7.67 4.88 -16.56
C ALA A 127 -8.94 5.05 -15.73
N TYR A 128 -8.82 5.62 -14.52
CA TYR A 128 -9.96 5.88 -13.64
C TYR A 128 -11.05 6.68 -14.36
N THR A 129 -10.69 7.83 -14.96
CA THR A 129 -11.64 8.70 -15.64
C THR A 129 -12.32 8.02 -16.82
N LYS A 130 -11.54 7.35 -17.69
CA LYS A 130 -12.06 6.73 -18.92
C LYS A 130 -12.93 5.51 -18.63
N LEU A 131 -12.56 4.69 -17.64
CA LEU A 131 -13.36 3.53 -17.23
C LEU A 131 -14.65 3.96 -16.54
N ASP A 132 -14.61 5.01 -15.71
CA ASP A 132 -15.81 5.53 -15.05
C ASP A 132 -16.82 6.09 -16.06
N GLN A 133 -16.32 6.79 -17.11
CA GLN A 133 -17.12 7.29 -18.24
C GLN A 133 -17.73 6.16 -19.08
N LEU A 134 -16.99 5.06 -19.29
CA LEU A 134 -17.47 3.86 -19.98
C LEU A 134 -18.48 3.05 -19.14
N GLY A 135 -18.66 3.38 -17.86
CA GLY A 135 -19.55 2.65 -16.95
C GLY A 135 -18.92 1.41 -16.32
N CYS A 136 -17.62 1.19 -16.47
CA CYS A 136 -16.88 0.12 -15.79
C CYS A 136 -16.52 0.54 -14.35
N LYS A 137 -17.53 0.62 -13.48
CA LYS A 137 -17.42 1.15 -12.11
C LYS A 137 -16.46 0.35 -11.24
N LYS A 138 -16.52 -1.00 -11.23
CA LYS A 138 -15.58 -1.81 -10.45
C LYS A 138 -14.16 -1.70 -10.98
N ARG A 139 -13.99 -1.76 -12.30
CA ARG A 139 -12.68 -1.60 -12.96
C ARG A 139 -12.08 -0.22 -12.72
N SER A 140 -12.89 0.83 -12.67
CA SER A 140 -12.45 2.18 -12.31
C SER A 140 -11.92 2.22 -10.87
N MET A 141 -12.55 1.53 -9.91
CA MET A 141 -12.04 1.45 -8.53
C MET A 141 -10.68 0.74 -8.45
N ARG A 142 -10.46 -0.30 -9.26
CA ARG A 142 -9.14 -0.94 -9.39
C ARG A 142 -8.08 0.05 -9.92
N ALA A 143 -8.44 0.93 -10.85
CA ALA A 143 -7.55 2.00 -11.31
C ALA A 143 -7.29 3.04 -10.20
N TYR A 144 -8.33 3.42 -9.45
CA TYR A 144 -8.22 4.38 -8.34
C TYR A 144 -7.36 3.85 -7.19
N GLN A 145 -7.45 2.55 -6.89
CA GLN A 145 -6.54 1.89 -5.96
C GLN A 145 -5.08 2.02 -6.42
N ASN A 146 -4.80 1.72 -7.70
CA ASN A 146 -3.44 1.83 -8.23
C ASN A 146 -2.94 3.28 -8.23
N LEU A 147 -3.82 4.26 -8.43
CA LEU A 147 -3.50 5.68 -8.27
C LEU A 147 -3.01 5.97 -6.85
N ILE A 148 -3.75 5.54 -5.82
CA ILE A 148 -3.36 5.75 -4.41
C ILE A 148 -2.04 5.05 -4.10
N ILE A 149 -1.88 3.79 -4.52
CA ILE A 149 -0.61 3.04 -4.36
C ILE A 149 0.54 3.78 -5.04
N THR A 150 0.33 4.38 -6.21
CA THR A 150 1.37 5.15 -6.90
C THR A 150 1.73 6.42 -6.12
N LYS A 151 0.73 7.13 -5.57
CA LYS A 151 0.98 8.29 -4.70
C LYS A 151 1.84 7.91 -3.49
N THR A 152 1.59 6.76 -2.86
CA THR A 152 2.42 6.33 -1.71
C THR A 152 3.88 6.07 -2.07
N ARG A 153 4.20 5.80 -3.34
CA ARG A 153 5.58 5.72 -3.83
C ARG A 153 6.23 7.08 -4.05
N ILE A 154 5.44 8.08 -4.48
CA ILE A 154 5.92 9.45 -4.70
C ILE A 154 6.11 10.17 -3.36
N GLU A 155 5.16 10.00 -2.43
CA GLU A 155 5.16 10.66 -1.12
C GLU A 155 5.09 9.61 0.01
N PRO A 156 6.16 8.84 0.26
CA PRO A 156 6.15 7.74 1.22
C PRO A 156 5.95 8.19 2.68
N ASN A 157 6.16 9.47 2.98
CA ASN A 157 5.98 10.05 4.31
C ASN A 157 4.57 10.62 4.55
N ARG A 158 3.72 10.69 3.50
CA ARG A 158 2.33 11.14 3.64
C ARG A 158 1.49 10.02 4.24
N LYS A 159 0.48 10.41 5.03
CA LYS A 159 -0.54 9.49 5.58
C LYS A 159 -1.63 9.27 4.55
N TYR A 160 -1.98 8.03 4.25
CA TYR A 160 -3.03 7.67 3.29
C TYR A 160 -4.23 6.98 3.92
N ILE A 161 -4.30 6.86 5.26
CA ILE A 161 -5.49 6.32 5.96
C ILE A 161 -6.80 6.88 5.38
N HIS A 162 -6.91 8.21 5.23
CA HIS A 162 -8.12 8.83 4.66
C HIS A 162 -8.34 8.52 3.18
N ASP A 163 -7.29 8.44 2.37
CA ASP A 163 -7.41 8.05 0.96
C ASP A 163 -7.91 6.60 0.84
N TYR A 164 -7.42 5.69 1.69
CA TYR A 164 -7.88 4.31 1.74
C TYR A 164 -9.30 4.18 2.31
N GLU A 165 -9.68 4.99 3.30
CA GLU A 165 -11.07 5.01 3.82
C GLU A 165 -12.05 5.44 2.72
N LEU A 166 -11.70 6.47 1.96
CA LEU A 166 -12.50 6.92 0.82
C LEU A 166 -12.57 5.86 -0.28
N LEU A 167 -11.45 5.21 -0.59
CA LEU A 167 -11.40 4.10 -1.55
C LEU A 167 -12.29 2.94 -1.10
N ALA A 168 -12.24 2.57 0.18
CA ALA A 168 -13.06 1.49 0.73
C ALA A 168 -14.56 1.81 0.61
N ALA A 169 -14.97 3.02 0.97
CA ALA A 169 -16.36 3.46 0.86
C ALA A 169 -16.86 3.40 -0.59
N LYS A 170 -16.11 3.96 -1.54
CA LYS A 170 -16.47 3.91 -2.97
C LYS A 170 -16.49 2.50 -3.54
N ALA A 171 -15.53 1.66 -3.13
CA ALA A 171 -15.49 0.26 -3.56
C ALA A 171 -16.71 -0.52 -3.05
N ALA A 172 -17.15 -0.26 -1.81
CA ALA A 172 -18.37 -0.84 -1.26
C ALA A 172 -19.62 -0.41 -2.03
N GLU A 173 -19.74 0.88 -2.38
CA GLU A 173 -20.87 1.43 -3.16
C GLU A 173 -21.06 0.74 -4.52
N VAL A 174 -19.97 0.32 -5.17
CA VAL A 174 -20.01 -0.35 -6.49
C VAL A 174 -19.89 -1.87 -6.40
N GLY A 175 -19.82 -2.42 -5.19
CA GLY A 175 -19.68 -3.86 -4.95
C GLY A 175 -18.35 -4.46 -5.44
N GLU A 176 -17.26 -3.70 -5.39
CA GLU A 176 -15.90 -4.18 -5.65
C GLU A 176 -15.21 -4.57 -4.34
N THR A 177 -15.64 -5.69 -3.77
CA THR A 177 -15.23 -6.18 -2.44
C THR A 177 -13.72 -6.40 -2.30
N ALA A 178 -13.02 -6.80 -3.37
CA ALA A 178 -11.57 -7.00 -3.33
C ALA A 178 -10.83 -5.68 -3.05
N VAL A 179 -11.21 -4.59 -3.73
CA VAL A 179 -10.62 -3.26 -3.51
C VAL A 179 -10.96 -2.74 -2.12
N GLU A 180 -12.20 -2.96 -1.65
CA GLU A 180 -12.60 -2.61 -0.28
C GLU A 180 -11.72 -3.31 0.77
N ALA A 181 -11.54 -4.63 0.64
CA ALA A 181 -10.72 -5.40 1.55
C ALA A 181 -9.24 -4.97 1.55
N ILE A 182 -8.66 -4.75 0.36
CA ILE A 182 -7.28 -4.27 0.22
C ILE A 182 -7.11 -2.87 0.86
N SER A 183 -8.13 -2.03 0.79
CA SER A 183 -8.11 -0.71 1.43
C SER A 183 -8.02 -0.83 2.95
N TYR A 184 -8.83 -1.70 3.59
CA TYR A 184 -8.72 -1.95 5.03
C TYR A 184 -7.41 -2.63 5.42
N HIS A 185 -6.88 -3.53 4.58
CA HIS A 185 -5.54 -4.08 4.76
C HIS A 185 -4.48 -2.98 4.80
N ASN A 186 -4.52 -2.04 3.85
CA ASN A 186 -3.57 -0.93 3.81
C ASN A 186 -3.73 0.04 4.99
N ILE A 187 -4.97 0.32 5.44
CA ILE A 187 -5.22 1.10 6.66
C ILE A 187 -4.62 0.40 7.87
N SER A 188 -4.80 -0.91 8.00
CA SER A 188 -4.19 -1.69 9.07
C SER A 188 -2.66 -1.55 9.07
N ARG A 189 -2.02 -1.59 7.91
CA ARG A 189 -0.57 -1.42 7.79
C ARG A 189 -0.12 -0.02 8.20
N GLU A 190 -0.81 1.03 7.78
CA GLU A 190 -0.46 2.40 8.20
C GLU A 190 -0.63 2.61 9.70
N LEU A 191 -1.70 2.07 10.28
CA LEU A 191 -1.94 2.16 11.72
C LEU A 191 -0.87 1.43 12.53
N LEU A 192 -0.38 0.31 12.02
CA LEU A 192 0.73 -0.41 12.66
C LEU A 192 2.01 0.44 12.67
N TYR A 193 2.31 1.12 11.56
CA TYR A 193 3.44 2.07 11.49
C TYR A 193 3.32 3.23 12.49
N PHE A 194 2.09 3.60 12.88
CA PHE A 194 1.83 4.62 13.91
C PHE A 194 1.64 4.07 15.33
N ASN A 195 2.05 2.82 15.60
CA ASN A 195 1.90 2.14 16.90
C ASN A 195 0.44 2.08 17.41
N ALA A 196 -0.53 2.03 16.49
CA ALA A 196 -1.96 1.89 16.80
C ALA A 196 -2.43 0.44 16.61
N GLY A 197 -1.76 -0.51 17.26
CA GLY A 197 -1.91 -1.95 17.00
C GLY A 197 -3.35 -2.49 17.14
N GLU A 198 -4.09 -2.10 18.17
CA GLU A 198 -5.48 -2.56 18.35
C GLU A 198 -6.41 -2.07 17.22
N LEU A 199 -6.21 -0.83 16.76
CA LEU A 199 -6.97 -0.30 15.63
C LEU A 199 -6.53 -0.98 14.32
N ALA A 200 -5.24 -1.23 14.16
CA ALA A 200 -4.72 -2.02 13.04
C ALA A 200 -5.36 -3.42 13.00
N LEU A 201 -5.49 -4.09 14.14
CA LEU A 201 -6.12 -5.41 14.23
C LEU A 201 -7.59 -5.37 13.82
N LYS A 202 -8.33 -4.34 14.26
CA LYS A 202 -9.73 -4.12 13.84
C LYS A 202 -9.86 -4.05 12.32
N PHE A 203 -9.01 -3.26 11.66
CA PHE A 203 -9.04 -3.13 10.20
C PHE A 203 -8.55 -4.39 9.48
N SER A 204 -7.56 -5.09 10.03
CA SER A 204 -7.11 -6.38 9.49
C SER A 204 -8.22 -7.43 9.52
N ASN A 205 -8.97 -7.52 10.63
CA ASN A 205 -10.14 -8.39 10.73
C ASN A 205 -11.25 -7.99 9.75
N LYS A 206 -11.47 -6.69 9.54
CA LYS A 206 -12.45 -6.20 8.56
C LYS A 206 -12.07 -6.60 7.13
N ALA A 207 -10.79 -6.50 6.76
CA ALA A 207 -10.29 -6.95 5.47
C ALA A 207 -10.53 -8.45 5.26
N LEU A 208 -10.20 -9.28 6.26
CA LEU A 208 -10.39 -10.73 6.19
C LEU A 208 -11.86 -11.16 6.13
N ALA A 209 -12.75 -10.45 6.82
CA ALA A 209 -14.18 -10.73 6.75
C ALA A 209 -14.72 -10.58 5.32
N LEU A 210 -14.25 -9.57 4.59
CA LEU A 210 -14.62 -9.36 3.18
C LEU A 210 -13.99 -10.41 2.24
N LEU A 211 -12.78 -10.86 2.54
CA LEU A 211 -12.07 -11.88 1.77
C LEU A 211 -12.48 -13.32 2.12
N ASN A 212 -13.49 -13.51 2.97
CA ASN A 212 -13.87 -14.85 3.44
C ASN A 212 -14.37 -15.77 2.31
N ASN A 213 -14.91 -15.19 1.23
CA ASN A 213 -15.31 -15.92 0.03
C ASN A 213 -14.18 -16.07 -1.00
N ASP A 214 -13.05 -15.39 -0.80
CA ASP A 214 -11.87 -15.37 -1.68
C ASP A 214 -10.69 -16.15 -1.08
N ARG A 215 -10.97 -17.15 -0.24
CA ARG A 215 -9.96 -18.03 0.36
C ARG A 215 -9.12 -18.69 -0.74
N GLY A 216 -7.80 -18.65 -0.57
CA GLY A 216 -6.85 -19.19 -1.54
C GLY A 216 -6.32 -18.17 -2.55
N THR A 217 -6.89 -16.97 -2.62
CA THR A 217 -6.33 -15.87 -3.41
C THR A 217 -5.05 -15.31 -2.76
N LEU A 218 -4.20 -14.67 -3.56
CA LEU A 218 -3.01 -13.98 -3.06
C LEU A 218 -3.37 -12.94 -1.99
N HIS A 219 -4.38 -12.11 -2.26
CA HIS A 219 -4.81 -11.03 -1.36
C HIS A 219 -5.34 -11.54 -0.01
N TYR A 220 -6.03 -12.69 0.00
CA TYR A 220 -6.42 -13.35 1.24
C TYR A 220 -5.20 -13.67 2.12
N TYR A 221 -4.19 -14.32 1.54
CA TYR A 221 -2.98 -14.67 2.30
C TYR A 221 -2.14 -13.44 2.70
N GLU A 222 -2.09 -12.39 1.88
CA GLU A 222 -1.49 -11.12 2.26
C GLU A 222 -2.20 -10.49 3.47
N ALA A 223 -3.53 -10.55 3.52
CA ALA A 223 -4.31 -10.08 4.66
C ALA A 223 -4.06 -10.91 5.93
N ILE A 224 -3.95 -12.24 5.80
CA ILE A 224 -3.57 -13.14 6.91
C ILE A 224 -2.19 -12.79 7.45
N LEU A 225 -1.19 -12.63 6.58
CA LEU A 225 0.17 -12.26 6.99
C LEU A 225 0.22 -10.88 7.67
N ASN A 226 -0.58 -9.93 7.20
CA ASN A 226 -0.71 -8.64 7.87
C ASN A 226 -1.33 -8.78 9.26
N LYS A 227 -2.39 -9.57 9.42
CA LYS A 227 -2.95 -9.86 10.75
C LYS A 227 -1.92 -10.52 11.65
N CYS A 228 -1.16 -11.49 11.13
CA CYS A 228 -0.10 -12.15 11.88
C CYS A 228 0.94 -11.13 12.39
N HIS A 229 1.41 -10.23 11.52
CA HIS A 229 2.33 -9.17 11.89
C HIS A 229 1.75 -8.24 12.98
N VAL A 230 0.50 -7.79 12.83
CA VAL A 230 -0.17 -6.96 13.85
C VAL A 230 -0.25 -7.68 15.19
N LEU A 231 -0.57 -8.98 15.19
CA LEU A 231 -0.66 -9.78 16.41
C LEU A 231 0.72 -9.97 17.09
N ILE A 232 1.80 -10.08 16.32
CA ILE A 232 3.18 -10.13 16.83
C ILE A 232 3.52 -8.82 17.55
N GLU A 233 3.23 -7.67 16.93
CA GLU A 233 3.47 -6.35 17.53
C GLU A 233 2.63 -6.13 18.81
N LEU A 234 1.42 -6.70 18.85
CA LEU A 234 0.57 -6.74 20.06
C LEU A 234 0.99 -7.80 21.09
N LYS A 235 2.05 -8.58 20.83
CA LYS A 235 2.52 -9.69 21.69
C LYS A 235 1.48 -10.81 21.88
N ARG A 236 0.54 -10.95 20.96
CA ARG A 236 -0.52 -11.97 20.94
C ARG A 236 -0.07 -13.20 20.15
N PHE A 237 1.03 -13.81 20.60
CA PHE A 237 1.77 -14.84 19.83
C PHE A 237 0.95 -16.09 19.51
N THR A 238 0.08 -16.55 20.42
CA THR A 238 -0.78 -17.72 20.17
C THR A 238 -1.71 -17.50 18.99
N GLU A 239 -2.31 -16.31 18.90
CA GLU A 239 -3.17 -15.95 17.76
C GLU A 239 -2.35 -15.72 16.50
N ALA A 240 -1.18 -15.07 16.62
CA ALA A 240 -0.28 -14.88 15.49
C ALA A 240 0.15 -16.23 14.88
N TYR A 241 0.45 -17.22 15.72
CA TYR A 241 0.82 -18.56 15.27
C TYR A 241 -0.33 -19.26 14.52
N HIS A 242 -1.57 -19.10 14.99
CA HIS A 242 -2.74 -19.63 14.27
C HIS A 242 -2.84 -19.02 12.85
N GLU A 243 -2.74 -17.69 12.72
CA GLU A 243 -2.76 -17.03 11.41
C GLU A 243 -1.56 -17.44 10.53
N TYR A 244 -0.39 -17.60 11.13
CA TYR A 244 0.81 -18.09 10.44
C TYR A 244 0.61 -19.50 9.86
N GLN A 245 0.00 -20.42 10.61
CA GLN A 245 -0.33 -21.76 10.10
C GLN A 245 -1.28 -21.70 8.89
N VAL A 246 -2.26 -20.79 8.91
CA VAL A 246 -3.13 -20.56 7.76
C VAL A 246 -2.31 -20.05 6.56
N ALA A 247 -1.39 -19.11 6.75
CA ALA A 247 -0.55 -18.59 5.67
C ALA A 247 0.34 -19.66 5.03
N LEU A 248 0.85 -20.63 5.80
CA LEU A 248 1.66 -21.75 5.30
C LEU A 248 0.90 -22.68 4.33
N THR A 249 -0.44 -22.67 4.34
CA THR A 249 -1.24 -23.45 3.38
C THR A 249 -1.23 -22.88 1.96
N SER A 250 -0.70 -21.66 1.79
CA SER A 250 -0.60 -21.01 0.48
C SER A 250 0.40 -21.69 -0.44
N THR A 251 0.00 -21.86 -1.71
CA THR A 251 0.88 -22.34 -2.78
C THR A 251 1.59 -21.20 -3.52
N HIS A 252 1.23 -19.93 -3.24
CA HIS A 252 1.77 -18.76 -3.93
C HIS A 252 3.23 -18.48 -3.53
N PRO A 253 4.18 -18.38 -4.49
CA PRO A 253 5.59 -18.13 -4.19
C PRO A 253 5.83 -16.89 -3.33
N GLN A 254 5.12 -15.79 -3.60
CA GLN A 254 5.27 -14.53 -2.86
C GLN A 254 4.88 -14.66 -1.37
N ILE A 255 3.94 -15.56 -1.07
CA ILE A 255 3.50 -15.81 0.30
C ILE A 255 4.54 -16.64 1.05
N LYS A 256 5.21 -17.58 0.38
CA LYS A 256 6.28 -18.40 0.99
C LYS A 256 7.42 -17.53 1.51
N GLU A 257 7.92 -16.62 0.68
CA GLU A 257 8.96 -15.66 1.08
C GLU A 257 8.50 -14.81 2.28
N ALA A 258 7.26 -14.32 2.25
CA ALA A 258 6.70 -13.55 3.34
C ALA A 258 6.53 -14.35 4.66
N THR A 259 6.21 -15.64 4.56
CA THR A 259 6.12 -16.51 5.75
C THR A 259 7.47 -16.71 6.43
N GLU A 260 8.58 -16.69 5.69
CA GLU A 260 9.92 -16.77 6.28
C GLU A 260 10.22 -15.53 7.14
N ALA A 261 9.87 -14.34 6.66
CA ALA A 261 10.00 -13.11 7.44
C ALA A 261 9.14 -13.14 8.71
N ILE A 262 7.88 -13.59 8.61
CA ILE A 262 6.99 -13.75 9.77
C ILE A 262 7.54 -14.78 10.76
N LYS A 263 8.10 -15.89 10.26
CA LYS A 263 8.73 -16.91 11.10
C LYS A 263 9.87 -16.31 11.91
N LEU A 264 10.75 -15.52 11.29
CA LEU A 264 11.82 -14.83 12.01
C LEU A 264 11.27 -13.89 13.10
N LEU A 265 10.17 -13.17 12.82
CA LEU A 265 9.51 -12.31 13.81
C LEU A 265 8.91 -13.11 14.98
N LEU A 266 8.36 -14.30 14.72
CA LEU A 266 7.87 -15.21 15.75
C LEU A 266 9.02 -15.86 16.56
N ASP A 267 10.14 -16.15 15.90
CA ASP A 267 11.30 -16.86 16.49
C ASP A 267 12.25 -15.94 17.27
N LYS A 268 12.10 -14.60 17.20
CA LYS A 268 13.02 -13.65 17.85
C LYS A 268 13.20 -13.86 19.37
N LYS A 269 14.28 -14.56 19.72
CA LYS A 269 15.45 -14.00 20.42
C LYS A 269 16.41 -13.39 19.37
N GLU A 270 16.84 -12.13 19.58
CA GLU A 270 17.94 -11.36 18.93
C GLU A 270 18.16 -11.44 17.39
N LEU A 271 18.17 -10.30 16.68
CA LEU A 271 18.53 -10.23 15.26
C LEU A 271 19.81 -9.43 15.02
N GLU A 272 20.79 -10.10 14.41
CA GLU A 272 21.74 -9.51 13.46
C GLU A 272 21.88 -10.46 12.27
N GLN A 273 21.22 -10.17 11.14
CA GLN A 273 21.65 -10.63 9.81
C GLN A 273 20.99 -9.80 8.70
N LYS A 274 21.80 -9.42 7.70
CA LYS A 274 21.41 -8.60 6.55
C LYS A 274 20.80 -9.46 5.44
N PHE A 275 19.73 -8.97 4.82
CA PHE A 275 19.04 -9.61 3.70
C PHE A 275 19.12 -8.72 2.45
N ASP A 276 20.07 -9.00 1.55
CA ASP A 276 20.33 -8.18 0.36
C ASP A 276 19.45 -8.52 -0.87
N HIS A 277 18.41 -9.36 -0.72
CA HIS A 277 17.67 -9.92 -1.87
C HIS A 277 16.15 -9.81 -1.78
N ILE A 278 15.62 -8.94 -0.93
CA ILE A 278 14.17 -8.84 -0.68
C ILE A 278 13.53 -7.78 -1.59
N GLU A 279 12.41 -8.12 -2.26
CA GLU A 279 11.63 -7.16 -3.05
C GLU A 279 11.16 -5.96 -2.20
N PRO A 280 11.02 -4.74 -2.78
CA PRO A 280 10.96 -3.47 -2.04
C PRO A 280 9.90 -3.39 -0.93
N CYS A 281 8.77 -4.10 -1.06
CA CYS A 281 7.70 -4.11 -0.04
C CYS A 281 8.12 -4.78 1.29
N TRP A 282 9.01 -5.77 1.25
CA TRP A 282 9.47 -6.49 2.44
C TRP A 282 10.87 -6.05 2.90
N PHE A 283 11.70 -5.52 2.00
CA PHE A 283 12.96 -4.88 2.38
C PHE A 283 12.70 -3.64 3.24
N ASP A 284 11.67 -2.85 2.91
CA ASP A 284 11.17 -1.78 3.80
C ASP A 284 10.62 -2.34 5.12
N LYS A 285 9.99 -3.53 5.15
CA LYS A 285 9.44 -4.17 6.39
C LYS A 285 10.50 -4.72 7.34
N LEU A 286 11.62 -5.24 6.83
CA LEU A 286 12.74 -5.70 7.67
C LEU A 286 13.62 -4.53 8.12
N ASN A 287 13.81 -3.51 7.27
CA ASN A 287 14.48 -2.27 7.69
C ASN A 287 13.61 -1.36 8.57
N LEU A 288 12.30 -1.59 8.68
CA LEU A 288 11.45 -0.94 9.71
C LEU A 288 11.75 -1.45 11.12
N GLN A 289 12.42 -2.59 11.30
CA GLN A 289 13.02 -2.95 12.60
C GLN A 289 14.29 -2.15 12.91
N HIS A 290 14.86 -1.45 11.93
CA HIS A 290 16.02 -0.58 12.10
C HIS A 290 15.73 0.91 11.91
N LYS A 291 14.55 1.27 11.39
CA LYS A 291 13.90 2.52 11.75
C LYS A 291 13.06 2.26 12.99
N GLU A 292 13.75 2.13 14.13
CA GLU A 292 13.33 2.98 15.24
C GLU A 292 13.05 4.34 14.59
N ASN A 293 11.79 4.75 14.55
CA ASN A 293 11.53 6.17 14.62
C ASN A 293 12.17 6.54 15.96
N LYS A 294 13.48 6.83 15.96
CA LYS A 294 14.14 7.57 17.03
C LYS A 294 13.21 8.75 17.17
N ILE A 295 12.39 8.74 18.21
CA ILE A 295 11.55 9.87 18.55
C ILE A 295 12.58 10.95 18.81
N THR A 296 12.82 11.80 17.82
CA THR A 296 13.88 12.80 17.92
C THR A 296 13.27 14.01 18.61
N PRO A 297 13.95 14.58 19.61
CA PRO A 297 13.52 15.83 20.17
C PRO A 297 13.51 16.89 19.07
N SER A 298 12.45 17.69 19.01
CA SER A 298 12.41 18.88 18.17
C SER A 298 13.53 19.85 18.57
N LYS A 299 13.87 20.80 17.71
CA LYS A 299 14.90 21.82 17.97
C LYS A 299 14.73 22.51 19.33
N MET A 300 13.50 22.71 19.78
CA MET A 300 13.22 23.37 21.05
C MET A 300 13.29 22.42 22.27
N GLU A 301 12.97 21.14 22.07
CA GLU A 301 13.18 20.11 23.08
C GLU A 301 14.68 19.81 23.24
N MET A 302 15.47 19.83 22.16
CA MET A 302 16.93 19.73 22.21
C MET A 302 17.56 20.87 23.02
N LYS A 303 17.17 22.13 22.75
CA LYS A 303 17.66 23.28 23.52
C LYS A 303 17.34 23.16 25.02
N LEU A 304 16.14 22.66 25.35
CA LEU A 304 15.77 22.40 26.74
C LEU A 304 16.71 21.34 27.34
N ILE A 305 16.86 20.19 26.68
CA ILE A 305 17.73 19.08 27.10
C ILE A 305 19.17 19.58 27.33
N ASP A 306 19.76 20.28 26.36
CA ASP A 306 21.13 20.77 26.43
C ASP A 306 21.36 21.69 27.64
N PHE A 307 20.35 22.48 28.01
CA PHE A 307 20.46 23.43 29.11
C PHE A 307 20.31 22.79 30.50
N ILE A 308 19.49 21.75 30.62
CA ILE A 308 19.24 21.01 31.87
C ILE A 308 20.11 19.76 32.01
N LYS A 309 21.00 19.49 31.04
CA LYS A 309 21.96 18.40 31.06
C LYS A 309 23.02 18.65 32.14
N GLY A 310 23.28 17.64 32.97
CA GLY A 310 24.29 17.68 34.05
C GLY A 310 23.85 18.32 35.37
N GLU A 311 22.98 19.35 35.38
CA GLU A 311 22.51 19.97 36.62
C GLU A 311 21.04 20.44 36.51
N PRO A 312 20.17 20.14 37.50
CA PRO A 312 18.80 20.68 37.54
C PRO A 312 18.76 22.22 37.56
N ARG A 313 17.94 22.82 36.69
CA ARG A 313 17.82 24.28 36.52
C ARG A 313 16.46 24.80 36.99
N GLU A 314 16.41 26.05 37.45
CA GLU A 314 15.15 26.69 37.82
C GLU A 314 14.32 27.01 36.56
N LYS A 315 12.98 27.00 36.71
CA LYS A 315 12.06 27.31 35.61
C LYS A 315 12.29 28.71 35.02
N VAL A 316 12.73 29.66 35.86
CA VAL A 316 13.04 31.04 35.44
C VAL A 316 14.23 31.04 34.47
N ASP A 317 15.33 30.37 34.84
CA ASP A 317 16.53 30.29 33.99
C ASP A 317 16.27 29.56 32.67
N ILE A 318 15.42 28.53 32.71
CA ILE A 318 15.00 27.79 31.51
C ILE A 318 14.18 28.69 30.58
N ILE A 319 13.26 29.48 31.13
CA ILE A 319 12.45 30.42 30.35
C ILE A 319 13.35 31.47 29.69
N ASP A 320 14.27 32.06 30.46
CA ASP A 320 15.23 33.05 29.95
C ASP A 320 16.11 32.47 28.84
N HIS A 321 16.55 31.22 28.98
CA HIS A 321 17.38 30.53 27.99
C HIS A 321 16.61 30.18 26.70
N LEU A 322 15.36 29.70 26.83
CA LEU A 322 14.58 29.22 25.68
C LEU A 322 13.88 30.34 24.92
N TYR A 323 13.41 31.38 25.62
CA TYR A 323 12.54 32.42 25.07
C TYR A 323 13.14 33.82 25.15
N GLY A 324 14.19 34.04 25.95
CA GLY A 324 14.88 35.33 26.10
C GLY A 324 14.35 36.15 27.28
N LYS A 325 15.25 36.95 27.89
CA LYS A 325 15.03 37.72 29.13
C LYS A 325 13.95 38.81 29.07
N ASP A 326 13.63 39.28 27.87
CA ASP A 326 12.61 40.32 27.66
C ASP A 326 11.20 39.75 27.45
N SER A 327 11.02 38.44 27.63
CA SER A 327 9.73 37.79 27.41
C SER A 327 8.78 37.96 28.59
N GLU A 328 7.50 38.23 28.29
CA GLU A 328 6.44 38.29 29.30
C GLU A 328 6.30 36.96 30.06
N TRP A 329 6.44 37.01 31.38
CA TRP A 329 6.55 35.85 32.26
C TRP A 329 5.42 34.83 32.09
N GLU A 330 4.17 35.29 32.12
CA GLU A 330 2.98 34.42 32.11
C GLU A 330 2.79 33.70 30.76
N SER A 331 3.16 34.37 29.66
CA SER A 331 3.18 33.80 28.31
C SER A 331 4.28 32.74 28.17
N SER A 332 5.48 33.03 28.65
CA SER A 332 6.62 32.12 28.57
C SER A 332 6.47 30.89 29.47
N GLN A 333 5.86 31.05 30.65
CA GLN A 333 5.54 29.95 31.54
C GLN A 333 4.55 28.97 30.91
N ASN A 334 3.52 29.49 30.21
CA ASN A 334 2.59 28.65 29.47
C ASN A 334 3.26 27.91 28.30
N LYS A 335 4.16 28.57 27.56
CA LYS A 335 4.94 27.94 26.48
C LYS A 335 5.83 26.82 27.00
N LEU A 336 6.51 27.02 28.13
CA LEU A 336 7.32 25.99 28.79
C LEU A 336 6.45 24.80 29.22
N ARG A 337 5.28 25.04 29.81
CA ARG A 337 4.35 23.96 30.21
C ARG A 337 3.92 23.10 29.02
N VAL A 338 3.56 23.72 27.90
CA VAL A 338 3.18 23.01 26.67
C VAL A 338 4.36 22.25 26.07
N LEU A 339 5.57 22.81 26.13
CA LEU A 339 6.80 22.13 25.70
C LEU A 339 7.05 20.88 26.55
N LEU A 340 7.01 21.00 27.88
CA LEU A 340 7.20 19.90 28.82
C LEU A 340 6.13 18.81 28.67
N HIS A 341 4.87 19.19 28.47
CA HIS A 341 3.80 18.21 28.24
C HIS A 341 4.05 17.39 26.97
N ARG A 342 4.43 18.04 25.87
CA ARG A 342 4.77 17.35 24.61
C ARG A 342 6.01 16.47 24.76
N PHE A 343 7.02 16.96 25.48
CA PHE A 343 8.23 16.22 25.76
C PHE A 343 7.96 14.97 26.61
N ARG A 344 7.26 15.10 27.74
CA ARG A 344 6.88 13.97 28.60
C ARG A 344 6.00 12.94 27.87
N LYS A 345 5.17 13.37 26.92
CA LYS A 345 4.41 12.44 26.07
C LYS A 345 5.31 11.61 25.15
N LYS A 346 6.42 12.18 24.68
CA LYS A 346 7.44 11.50 23.87
C LYS A 346 8.41 10.67 24.72
N PHE A 347 8.71 11.16 25.92
CA PHE A 347 9.76 10.68 26.82
C PHE A 347 9.24 10.70 28.28
N PRO A 348 8.42 9.71 28.70
CA PRO A 348 7.67 9.76 29.96
C PRO A 348 8.52 9.77 31.24
N GLU A 349 9.78 9.36 31.17
CA GLU A 349 10.66 9.11 32.32
C GLU A 349 12.00 9.89 32.24
N TYR A 350 12.04 11.00 31.50
CA TYR A 350 13.32 11.68 31.20
C TYR A 350 13.58 12.95 32.00
N ILE A 351 12.53 13.66 32.42
CA ILE A 351 12.65 14.90 33.20
C ILE A 351 12.13 14.65 34.60
N ILE A 352 12.97 14.91 35.59
CA ILE A 352 12.59 14.97 37.00
C ILE A 352 12.33 16.42 37.40
N GLU A 353 11.37 16.62 38.30
CA GLU A 353 11.02 17.92 38.86
C GLU A 353 11.12 17.83 40.39
N GLU A 354 12.18 18.41 40.95
CA GLU A 354 12.46 18.42 42.39
C GLU A 354 12.73 19.86 42.84
N ASN A 355 12.06 20.32 43.90
CA ASN A 355 12.25 21.65 44.48
C ASN A 355 12.18 22.80 43.44
N ASP A 356 11.20 22.77 42.55
CA ASP A 356 11.01 23.73 41.44
C ASP A 356 12.13 23.81 40.40
N LYS A 357 13.04 22.83 40.41
CA LYS A 357 14.08 22.65 39.39
C LYS A 357 13.75 21.48 38.47
N LEU A 358 14.14 21.60 37.20
CA LEU A 358 13.99 20.57 36.17
C LEU A 358 15.37 20.04 35.80
N GLY A 359 15.54 18.71 35.85
CA GLY A 359 16.77 18.01 35.48
C GLY A 359 16.48 16.73 34.70
N LEU A 360 17.52 16.10 34.15
CA LEU A 360 17.44 14.81 33.47
C LEU A 360 17.68 13.66 34.45
N ILE A 361 17.04 12.51 34.19
CA ILE A 361 17.21 11.30 34.99
C ILE A 361 18.49 10.53 34.60
N GLU A 362 18.89 10.56 33.33
CA GLU A 362 20.16 10.00 32.84
C GLU A 362 20.80 10.90 31.76
N ASP A 363 22.10 11.23 31.89
CA ASP A 363 22.80 12.20 31.03
C ASP A 363 23.15 11.69 29.62
N ASN A 364 23.04 10.39 29.34
CA ASN A 364 23.64 9.75 28.16
C ASN A 364 22.68 9.38 27.03
N VAL A 365 21.40 9.73 27.10
CA VAL A 365 20.39 9.16 26.18
C VAL A 365 20.31 9.86 24.81
N PHE A 366 20.86 11.08 24.66
CA PHE A 366 20.81 11.86 23.42
C PHE A 366 22.19 12.24 22.87
N SER A 367 23.25 11.55 23.30
CA SER A 367 24.59 11.69 22.72
C SER A 367 24.57 11.17 21.28
N ALA A 368 25.07 11.98 20.34
CA ALA A 368 25.04 11.73 18.89
C ALA A 368 25.56 10.35 18.47
#